data_AF-K2CCR7-F1
#
_entry.id   AF-K2CCR7-F1
#
_cell.length_a   1.000
_cell.length_b   1.000
_cell.length_c   1.000
_cell.angle_alpha   90.00
_cell.angle_beta   90.00
_cell.angle_gamma   90.00
#
_symmetry.space_group_name_H-M   'P 1'
#
loop_
_entity.id
_entity.type
_entity.pdbx_description
1 polymer ?
#
loop_
_entity_poly.entity_id
_entity_poly.type
_entity_poly.pdbx_seq_one_letter_code
_entity_poly.pdbx_strand_id
1 'polypeptide(L)'
;MAKSKKQAAIRAGLVVCRDSSGANASLKALLSGSHIEIAFPKERRWQGGAWIGETRVLAESLLIDSAGATMAMQPGAKAVFAGNSLHFPMFCSLTKIDQKVAPGGNAKRGHLRPLSAIWTLSPTDKVFDAEVKVIINPENYSGNMQKLGVYNVSDSGSYSHNGEKVEQGSLSFTTRAGGSYAILEDLVAPTLSYSRKSSDYHLGLVYVFKVSDLGEGVDYLSASATVAGKKAEVYSDPDKSEIYVIRPKGSSHKVTLQVRDNAGNNGSISRTIK
;
A
#
# COMPACT_ATOMS: atom_id res chain seq x y z
N MET A 1 -12.35 23.94 -40.84
CA MET A 1 -10.97 24.45 -40.64
C MET A 1 -10.70 24.53 -39.14
N ALA A 2 -9.84 23.68 -38.60
CA ALA A 2 -9.47 23.70 -37.18
C ALA A 2 -8.51 24.87 -36.94
N LYS A 3 -8.88 25.81 -36.06
CA LYS A 3 -8.00 26.89 -35.63
C LYS A 3 -6.82 26.28 -34.85
N SER A 4 -5.63 26.37 -35.44
CA SER A 4 -4.37 26.11 -34.73
C SER A 4 -4.31 27.03 -33.50
N LYS A 5 -4.40 26.46 -32.30
CA LYS A 5 -4.15 27.20 -31.05
C LYS A 5 -2.68 27.60 -31.07
N LYS A 6 -2.40 28.90 -31.28
CA LYS A 6 -1.07 29.49 -31.08
C LYS A 6 -0.54 29.05 -29.72
N GLN A 7 0.52 28.25 -29.70
CA GLN A 7 1.21 27.84 -28.50
C GLN A 7 1.68 29.11 -27.77
N ALA A 8 1.30 29.29 -26.51
CA ALA A 8 1.71 30.46 -25.73
C ALA A 8 3.24 30.48 -25.64
N ALA A 9 3.86 31.63 -25.95
CA ALA A 9 5.31 31.77 -25.93
C ALA A 9 5.86 31.53 -24.52
N ILE A 10 6.75 30.56 -24.36
CA ILE A 10 7.46 30.30 -23.11
C ILE A 10 8.46 31.44 -22.89
N ARG A 11 8.43 32.07 -21.72
CA ARG A 11 9.36 33.14 -21.34
C ARG A 11 10.22 32.68 -20.17
N ALA A 12 11.54 32.74 -20.32
CA ALA A 12 12.48 32.54 -19.23
C ALA A 12 12.70 33.84 -18.45
N GLY A 13 12.78 33.75 -17.13
CA GLY A 13 12.98 34.90 -16.27
C GLY A 13 13.46 34.55 -14.88
N LEU A 14 13.46 35.54 -13.99
CA LEU A 14 13.75 35.39 -12.58
C LEU A 14 12.51 35.72 -11.76
N VAL A 15 12.32 34.96 -10.68
CA VAL A 15 11.27 35.18 -9.68
C VAL A 15 11.94 35.31 -8.33
N VAL A 16 11.52 36.29 -7.54
CA VAL A 16 11.99 36.45 -6.16
C VAL A 16 11.13 35.58 -5.26
N CYS A 17 11.77 34.58 -4.64
CA CYS A 17 11.15 33.73 -3.65
C CYS A 17 11.71 34.05 -2.26
N ARG A 18 10.82 34.10 -1.27
CA ARG A 18 11.16 34.20 0.15
C ARG A 18 11.19 32.80 0.75
N ASP A 19 12.25 32.46 1.49
CA ASP A 19 12.30 31.22 2.27
C ASP A 19 11.60 31.36 3.64
N SER A 20 11.55 30.28 4.43
CA SER A 20 10.87 30.26 5.73
C SER A 20 11.50 31.16 6.78
N SER A 21 12.75 31.61 6.59
CA SER A 21 13.42 32.57 7.48
C SER A 21 13.09 34.02 7.12
N GLY A 22 12.41 34.26 5.99
CA GLY A 22 12.13 35.58 5.45
C GLY A 22 13.21 36.10 4.48
N ALA A 23 14.26 35.33 4.21
CA ALA A 23 15.31 35.72 3.28
C ALA A 23 14.88 35.53 1.82
N ASN A 24 15.17 36.52 0.98
CA ASN A 24 14.84 36.49 -0.44
C ASN A 24 15.95 35.85 -1.26
N ALA A 25 15.59 35.15 -2.34
CA ALA A 25 16.49 34.71 -3.39
C ALA A 25 15.84 34.83 -4.76
N SER A 26 16.63 35.20 -5.78
CA SER A 26 16.16 35.24 -7.16
C SER A 26 16.39 33.88 -7.82
N LEU A 27 15.32 33.21 -8.23
CA LEU A 27 15.34 31.88 -8.83
C LEU A 27 14.97 31.92 -10.30
N LYS A 28 15.56 31.00 -11.08
CA LYS A 28 15.20 30.82 -12.49
C LYS A 28 13.80 30.24 -12.61
N ALA A 29 13.00 30.83 -13.49
CA ALA A 29 11.64 30.38 -13.77
C ALA A 29 11.32 30.38 -15.27
N LEU A 30 10.43 29.48 -15.68
CA LEU A 30 9.81 29.45 -16.99
C LEU A 30 8.32 29.80 -16.84
N LEU A 31 7.85 30.77 -17.60
CA LEU A 31 6.45 31.16 -17.63
C LEU A 31 5.81 30.65 -18.93
N SER A 32 4.74 29.86 -18.80
CA SER A 32 4.03 29.25 -19.92
C SER A 32 2.51 29.42 -19.77
N GLY A 33 1.95 30.44 -20.42
CA GLY A 33 0.52 30.72 -20.35
C GLY A 33 0.05 30.99 -18.91
N SER A 34 -0.66 30.05 -18.31
CA SER A 34 -1.18 30.12 -16.93
C SER A 34 -0.30 29.40 -15.88
N HIS A 35 0.88 28.89 -16.26
CA HIS A 35 1.76 28.15 -15.36
C HIS A 35 3.12 28.83 -15.19
N ILE A 36 3.72 28.65 -14.02
CA ILE A 36 5.09 29.08 -13.70
C ILE A 36 5.82 27.85 -13.17
N GLU A 37 6.96 27.52 -13.78
CA GLU A 37 7.87 26.48 -13.32
C GLU A 37 9.09 27.14 -12.70
N ILE A 38 9.44 26.76 -11.47
CA ILE A 38 10.54 27.36 -10.70
C ILE A 38 11.56 26.27 -10.35
N ALA A 39 12.83 26.49 -10.68
CA ALA A 39 13.89 25.55 -10.36
C ALA A 39 14.50 25.87 -9.00
N PHE A 40 14.07 25.14 -7.96
CA PHE A 40 14.64 25.25 -6.62
C PHE A 40 15.95 24.46 -6.50
N PRO A 41 17.06 25.08 -6.06
CA PRO A 41 18.29 24.36 -5.78
C PRO A 41 18.11 23.44 -4.57
N LYS A 42 18.88 22.34 -4.53
CA LYS A 42 18.82 21.34 -3.45
C LYS A 42 19.59 21.82 -2.21
N GLU A 43 19.04 22.83 -1.55
CA GLU A 43 19.64 23.51 -0.39
C GLU A 43 18.71 23.49 0.82
N ARG A 44 19.27 23.33 2.02
CA ARG A 44 18.50 23.24 3.28
C ARG A 44 17.57 24.43 3.55
N ARG A 45 17.90 25.61 3.03
CA ARG A 45 17.09 26.82 3.19
C ARG A 45 15.65 26.69 2.67
N TRP A 46 15.42 25.79 1.70
CA TRP A 46 14.11 25.60 1.08
C TRP A 46 13.24 24.55 1.78
N GLN A 47 13.76 23.86 2.81
CA GLN A 47 13.03 22.82 3.53
C GLN A 47 11.76 23.35 4.21
N GLY A 48 11.80 24.58 4.73
CA GLY A 48 10.64 25.23 5.32
C GLY A 48 9.60 25.70 4.30
N GLY A 49 9.82 25.44 3.01
CA GLY A 49 9.01 25.93 1.89
C GLY A 49 9.47 27.28 1.36
N ALA A 50 8.75 27.78 0.35
CA ALA A 50 9.03 29.05 -0.32
C ALA A 50 7.75 29.79 -0.70
N TRP A 51 7.83 31.13 -0.73
CA TRP A 51 6.70 32.02 -1.02
C TRP A 51 7.04 33.05 -2.10
N ILE A 52 6.03 33.42 -2.88
CA ILE A 52 6.02 34.60 -3.75
C ILE A 52 4.91 35.52 -3.24
N GLY A 53 5.28 36.69 -2.73
CA GLY A 53 4.37 37.50 -1.93
C GLY A 53 3.85 36.67 -0.75
N GLU A 54 2.52 36.55 -0.65
CA GLU A 54 1.86 35.76 0.40
C GLU A 54 1.52 34.32 -0.04
N THR A 55 1.76 33.95 -1.31
CA THR A 55 1.42 32.63 -1.83
C THR A 55 2.58 31.66 -1.64
N ARG A 56 2.34 30.54 -0.95
CA ARG A 56 3.31 29.44 -0.84
C ARG A 56 3.43 28.70 -2.17
N VAL A 57 4.63 28.64 -2.73
CA VAL A 57 4.92 28.00 -4.03
C VAL A 57 5.74 26.72 -3.91
N LEU A 58 6.41 26.52 -2.78
CA LEU A 58 7.04 25.25 -2.43
C LEU A 58 6.52 24.82 -1.06
N ALA A 59 5.95 23.63 -0.99
CA ALA A 59 5.51 23.03 0.27
C ALA A 59 6.72 22.72 1.17
N GLU A 60 6.44 22.56 2.46
CA GLU A 60 7.45 22.07 3.39
C GLU A 60 7.94 20.68 2.96
N SER A 61 9.24 20.42 3.09
CA SER A 61 9.87 19.16 2.73
C SER A 61 11.18 18.98 3.48
N LEU A 62 11.70 17.76 3.53
CA LEU A 62 13.02 17.46 4.06
C LEU A 62 13.98 17.18 2.91
N LEU A 63 15.16 17.83 2.90
CA LEU A 63 16.22 17.49 1.96
C LEU A 63 16.89 16.21 2.45
N ILE A 64 16.73 15.14 1.70
CA ILE A 64 17.41 13.87 1.93
C ILE A 64 18.64 13.83 1.04
N ASP A 65 19.82 13.71 1.64
CA ASP A 65 21.11 13.60 0.95
C ASP A 65 21.74 12.21 1.21
N SER A 66 23.03 12.05 0.88
CA SER A 66 23.75 10.79 1.06
C SER A 66 23.81 10.29 2.51
N ALA A 67 23.62 11.15 3.51
CA ALA A 67 23.59 10.74 4.90
C ALA A 67 22.29 9.99 5.28
N GLY A 68 21.24 10.12 4.45
CA GLY A 68 19.90 9.68 4.80
C GLY A 68 19.26 10.59 5.86
N ALA A 69 18.03 10.28 6.27
CA ALA A 69 17.34 11.02 7.33
C ALA A 69 16.10 10.27 7.83
N THR A 70 15.61 10.67 9.00
CA THR A 70 14.26 10.33 9.45
C THR A 70 13.35 11.53 9.26
N MET A 71 12.25 11.32 8.56
CA MET A 71 11.23 12.31 8.26
C MET A 71 9.98 12.03 9.09
N ALA A 72 9.60 12.96 9.97
CA ALA A 72 8.40 12.90 10.80
C ALA A 72 7.72 14.27 10.82
N MET A 73 7.28 14.72 9.65
CA MET A 73 6.79 16.10 9.43
C MET A 73 5.44 16.38 10.07
N GLN A 74 4.61 15.35 10.24
CA GLN A 74 3.30 15.44 10.86
C GLN A 74 3.12 14.28 11.85
N PRO A 75 2.35 14.47 12.95
CA PRO A 75 2.07 13.40 13.88
C PRO A 75 1.37 12.22 13.20
N GLY A 76 1.73 11.00 13.57
CA GLY A 76 1.05 9.79 13.11
C GLY A 76 1.78 9.00 12.01
N ALA A 77 2.78 9.57 11.34
CA ALA A 77 3.62 8.79 10.41
C ALA A 77 5.06 9.29 10.35
N LYS A 78 5.97 8.38 9.99
CA LYS A 78 7.37 8.70 9.70
C LYS A 78 7.94 7.83 8.58
N ALA A 79 8.93 8.35 7.88
CA ALA A 79 9.73 7.62 6.89
C ALA A 79 11.22 7.69 7.26
N VAL A 80 11.93 6.56 7.15
CA VAL A 80 13.34 6.44 7.48
C VAL A 80 14.11 6.06 6.22
N PHE A 81 14.94 6.99 5.77
CA PHE A 81 15.88 6.84 4.67
C PHE A 81 17.25 6.46 5.24
N ALA A 82 17.77 5.31 4.85
CA ALA A 82 19.14 4.94 5.16
C ALA A 82 20.14 5.82 4.37
N GLY A 83 21.40 5.85 4.82
CA GLY A 83 22.48 6.48 4.05
C GLY A 83 22.58 5.89 2.65
N ASN A 84 22.85 6.74 1.66
CA ASN A 84 22.93 6.40 0.23
C ASN A 84 21.67 5.71 -0.33
N SER A 85 20.50 5.95 0.27
CA SER A 85 19.22 5.44 -0.26
C SER A 85 18.73 6.17 -1.51
N LEU A 86 19.34 7.31 -1.85
CA LEU A 86 18.99 8.13 -3.00
C LEU A 86 20.23 8.37 -3.88
N HIS A 87 20.01 8.33 -5.19
CA HIS A 87 21.06 8.60 -6.18
C HIS A 87 21.53 10.06 -6.19
N PHE A 88 20.60 10.99 -5.93
CA PHE A 88 20.87 12.42 -5.83
C PHE A 88 20.10 13.01 -4.64
N PRO A 89 20.53 14.15 -4.08
CA PRO A 89 19.76 14.84 -3.05
C PRO A 89 18.37 15.23 -3.53
N MET A 90 17.33 14.91 -2.75
CA MET A 90 15.94 15.18 -3.11
C MET A 90 15.17 15.79 -1.95
N PHE A 91 14.18 16.62 -2.29
CA PHE A 91 13.18 17.08 -1.33
C PHE A 91 12.11 16.01 -1.26
N CYS A 92 11.96 15.41 -0.08
CA CYS A 92 10.95 14.41 0.21
C CYS A 92 9.96 14.96 1.23
N SER A 93 8.73 14.45 1.20
CA SER A 93 7.73 14.80 2.21
C SER A 93 6.86 13.60 2.52
N LEU A 94 6.42 13.46 3.77
CA LEU A 94 5.38 12.52 4.18
C LEU A 94 4.24 13.32 4.79
N THR A 95 3.14 13.42 4.05
CA THR A 95 2.04 14.32 4.39
C THR A 95 0.71 13.59 4.42
N LYS A 96 -0.14 13.96 5.37
CA LYS A 96 -1.52 13.52 5.47
C LYS A 96 -2.36 14.31 4.46
N ILE A 97 -3.17 13.61 3.68
CA ILE A 97 -4.17 14.20 2.80
C ILE A 97 -5.53 13.97 3.45
N ASP A 98 -6.30 15.04 3.65
CA ASP A 98 -7.65 15.02 4.26
C ASP A 98 -8.73 14.48 3.31
N GLN A 99 -8.34 13.67 2.32
CA GLN A 99 -9.27 12.98 1.45
C GLN A 99 -9.85 11.78 2.20
N LYS A 100 -11.19 11.66 2.18
CA LYS A 100 -11.88 10.52 2.76
C LYS A 100 -11.43 9.23 2.06
N VAL A 101 -10.82 8.32 2.81
CA VAL A 101 -10.46 7.00 2.32
C VAL A 101 -11.73 6.21 2.02
N ALA A 102 -11.81 5.66 0.81
CA ALA A 102 -12.92 4.79 0.42
C ALA A 102 -12.76 3.40 1.03
N PRO A 103 -13.84 2.67 1.32
CA PRO A 103 -13.73 1.26 1.67
C PRO A 103 -13.11 0.46 0.52
N GLY A 104 -12.19 -0.45 0.83
CA GLY A 104 -11.65 -1.40 -0.16
C GLY A 104 -12.65 -2.51 -0.46
N GLY A 105 -12.67 -3.07 -1.67
CA GLY A 105 -13.55 -4.19 -2.03
C GLY A 105 -14.87 -3.82 -2.69
N ASN A 106 -15.90 -4.66 -2.53
CA ASN A 106 -17.23 -4.46 -3.12
C ASN A 106 -18.33 -5.27 -2.43
N ALA A 107 -19.59 -4.96 -2.73
CA ALA A 107 -20.76 -5.60 -2.11
C ALA A 107 -20.80 -7.15 -2.20
N LYS A 108 -20.16 -7.77 -3.20
CA LYS A 108 -20.13 -9.24 -3.33
C LYS A 108 -19.05 -9.89 -2.47
N ARG A 109 -17.92 -9.22 -2.27
CA ARG A 109 -16.75 -9.75 -1.55
C ARG A 109 -16.62 -9.24 -0.12
N GLY A 110 -17.37 -8.20 0.24
CA GLY A 110 -17.21 -7.47 1.49
C GLY A 110 -16.42 -6.18 1.30
N HIS A 111 -16.30 -5.41 2.38
CA HIS A 111 -15.56 -4.15 2.38
C HIS A 111 -14.52 -4.11 3.50
N LEU A 112 -13.30 -3.68 3.18
CA LEU A 112 -12.27 -3.33 4.15
C LEU A 112 -12.57 -1.93 4.69
N ARG A 113 -12.56 -1.78 6.02
CA ARG A 113 -12.97 -0.52 6.67
C ARG A 113 -11.79 0.43 6.78
N PRO A 114 -11.88 1.68 6.30
CA PRO A 114 -10.81 2.65 6.50
C PRO A 114 -10.64 3.07 7.95
N LEU A 115 -9.39 3.18 8.42
CA LEU A 115 -9.05 3.64 9.77
C LEU A 115 -8.11 4.85 9.81
N SER A 116 -7.24 5.04 8.82
CA SER A 116 -6.40 6.23 8.75
C SER A 116 -6.82 7.15 7.61
N ALA A 117 -6.30 8.38 7.61
CA ALA A 117 -6.22 9.19 6.40
C ALA A 117 -5.20 8.61 5.41
N ILE A 118 -5.11 9.21 4.22
CA ILE A 118 -4.08 8.88 3.23
C ILE A 118 -2.79 9.60 3.60
N TRP A 119 -1.70 8.84 3.71
CA TRP A 119 -0.35 9.34 3.87
C TRP A 119 0.39 9.25 2.55
N THR A 120 0.92 10.37 2.05
CA THR A 120 1.63 10.42 0.78
C THR A 120 3.12 10.68 1.02
N LEU A 121 3.94 9.69 0.64
CA LEU A 121 5.39 9.82 0.54
C LEU A 121 5.72 10.37 -0.86
N SER A 122 6.13 11.63 -0.91
CA SER A 122 6.57 12.28 -2.14
C SER A 122 8.11 12.34 -2.21
N PRO A 123 8.70 12.35 -3.41
CA PRO A 123 8.03 12.29 -4.72
C PRO A 123 7.48 10.89 -5.07
N THR A 124 6.28 10.82 -5.65
CA THR A 124 5.59 9.56 -5.98
C THR A 124 6.07 8.93 -7.29
N ASP A 125 6.80 9.68 -8.11
CA ASP A 125 7.27 9.28 -9.44
C ASP A 125 8.75 8.83 -9.45
N LYS A 126 9.38 8.70 -8.28
CA LYS A 126 10.78 8.32 -8.15
C LYS A 126 10.94 6.96 -7.48
N VAL A 127 11.90 6.21 -8.01
CA VAL A 127 12.44 5.00 -7.38
C VAL A 127 13.71 5.38 -6.62
N PHE A 128 13.82 4.88 -5.40
CA PHE A 128 14.95 5.03 -4.51
C PHE A 128 15.94 3.89 -4.72
N ASP A 129 17.22 4.16 -4.48
CA ASP A 129 18.30 3.19 -4.66
C ASP A 129 18.27 2.09 -3.57
N ALA A 130 17.70 2.41 -2.41
CA ALA A 130 17.47 1.48 -1.32
C ALA A 130 16.05 1.58 -0.74
N GLU A 131 15.70 0.60 0.10
CA GLU A 131 14.43 0.58 0.80
C GLU A 131 14.31 1.71 1.83
N VAL A 132 13.14 2.33 1.85
CA VAL A 132 12.71 3.32 2.83
C VAL A 132 11.71 2.65 3.76
N LYS A 133 11.97 2.70 5.08
CA LYS A 133 11.02 2.18 6.07
C LYS A 133 9.98 3.24 6.36
N VAL A 134 8.71 2.93 6.11
CA VAL A 134 7.57 3.79 6.43
C VAL A 134 6.85 3.20 7.64
N ILE A 135 6.48 4.06 8.57
CA ILE A 135 5.78 3.70 9.80
C ILE A 135 4.56 4.60 9.92
N ILE A 136 3.38 4.00 10.06
CA ILE A 136 2.10 4.70 10.21
C ILE A 136 1.41 4.19 11.49
N ASN A 137 0.96 5.12 12.31
CA ASN A 137 0.27 4.84 13.56
C ASN A 137 -1.25 4.81 13.30
N PRO A 138 -1.96 3.76 13.72
CA PRO A 138 -3.42 3.74 13.67
C PRO A 138 -3.98 4.61 14.80
N GLU A 139 -4.29 5.88 14.49
CA GLU A 139 -4.82 6.86 15.45
C GLU A 139 -6.06 6.32 16.17
N ASN A 140 -6.03 6.31 17.51
CA ASN A 140 -7.15 5.91 18.39
C ASN A 140 -7.69 4.47 18.18
N TYR A 141 -6.91 3.57 17.58
CA TYR A 141 -7.34 2.18 17.45
C TYR A 141 -7.05 1.38 18.74
N SER A 142 -8.09 0.77 19.29
CA SER A 142 -8.03 -0.07 20.50
C SER A 142 -8.31 -1.56 20.22
N GLY A 143 -8.48 -1.93 18.94
CA GLY A 143 -8.77 -3.30 18.53
C GLY A 143 -7.52 -4.17 18.37
N ASN A 144 -7.68 -5.28 17.66
CA ASN A 144 -6.56 -6.19 17.39
C ASN A 144 -5.72 -5.66 16.22
N MET A 145 -4.49 -5.24 16.49
CA MET A 145 -3.54 -4.74 15.48
C MET A 145 -3.26 -5.72 14.34
N GLN A 146 -3.46 -7.02 14.56
CA GLN A 146 -3.32 -8.03 13.50
C GLN A 146 -4.37 -7.89 12.39
N LYS A 147 -5.49 -7.21 12.65
CA LYS A 147 -6.54 -6.98 11.64
C LYS A 147 -6.28 -5.73 10.79
N LEU A 148 -5.12 -5.09 10.95
CA LEU A 148 -4.82 -3.84 10.28
C LEU A 148 -3.77 -4.03 9.21
N GLY A 149 -4.17 -3.77 7.97
CA GLY A 149 -3.27 -3.73 6.82
C GLY A 149 -2.92 -2.32 6.38
N VAL A 150 -1.71 -2.14 5.87
CA VAL A 150 -1.29 -0.92 5.15
C VAL A 150 -1.42 -1.18 3.65
N TYR A 151 -2.29 -0.41 3.01
CA TYR A 151 -2.60 -0.55 1.59
C TYR A 151 -2.08 0.65 0.82
N ASN A 152 -1.43 0.39 -0.32
CA ASN A 152 -1.15 1.41 -1.32
C ASN A 152 -2.48 1.80 -1.97
N VAL A 153 -2.66 3.11 -2.20
CA VAL A 153 -3.83 3.69 -2.82
C VAL A 153 -3.42 4.21 -4.20
N SER A 154 -3.95 3.60 -5.26
CA SER A 154 -3.70 4.09 -6.62
C SER A 154 -4.49 5.36 -6.91
N ASP A 155 -4.13 6.07 -7.99
CA ASP A 155 -4.87 7.25 -8.46
C ASP A 155 -6.33 6.92 -8.83
N SER A 156 -6.59 5.67 -9.21
CA SER A 156 -7.95 5.16 -9.49
C SER A 156 -8.74 4.78 -8.23
N GLY A 157 -8.13 4.87 -7.05
CA GLY A 157 -8.70 4.47 -5.77
C GLY A 157 -8.66 2.97 -5.50
N SER A 158 -7.90 2.20 -6.28
CA SER A 158 -7.68 0.77 -6.02
C SER A 158 -6.66 0.56 -4.91
N TYR A 159 -6.81 -0.54 -4.17
CA TYR A 159 -5.96 -0.88 -3.04
C TYR A 159 -5.08 -2.10 -3.34
N SER A 160 -3.82 -2.07 -2.89
CA SER A 160 -2.94 -3.24 -2.84
C SER A 160 -2.21 -3.30 -1.50
N HIS A 161 -2.21 -4.47 -0.85
CA HIS A 161 -1.58 -4.68 0.45
C HIS A 161 -0.05 -4.60 0.36
N ASN A 162 0.61 -3.96 1.34
CA ASN A 162 2.07 -3.77 1.35
C ASN A 162 2.84 -4.77 2.22
N GLY A 163 2.17 -5.69 2.92
CA GLY A 163 2.86 -6.66 3.78
C GLY A 163 3.53 -6.02 5.00
N GLU A 164 2.82 -5.14 5.69
CA GLU A 164 3.30 -4.50 6.91
C GLU A 164 3.61 -5.48 8.05
N LYS A 165 4.38 -4.97 9.02
CA LYS A 165 4.66 -5.59 10.30
C LYS A 165 4.13 -4.71 11.42
N VAL A 166 3.53 -5.33 12.42
CA VAL A 166 3.16 -4.67 13.68
C VAL A 166 4.41 -4.57 14.56
N GLU A 167 4.86 -3.36 14.84
CA GLU A 167 6.01 -3.09 15.71
C GLU A 167 5.64 -1.99 16.71
N GLN A 168 5.69 -2.29 18.01
CA GLN A 168 5.46 -1.30 19.09
C GLN A 168 4.16 -0.49 18.93
N GLY A 169 3.06 -1.14 18.51
CA GLY A 169 1.76 -0.49 18.31
C GLY A 169 1.66 0.36 17.03
N SER A 170 2.63 0.25 16.13
CA SER A 170 2.63 0.91 14.82
C SER A 170 2.67 -0.12 13.69
N LEU A 171 2.23 0.27 12.50
CA LEU A 171 2.35 -0.55 11.29
C LEU A 171 3.54 -0.05 10.49
N SER A 172 4.45 -0.94 10.12
CA SER A 172 5.66 -0.60 9.39
C SER A 172 5.86 -1.47 8.15
N PHE A 173 6.31 -0.88 7.06
CA PHE A 173 6.62 -1.58 5.82
C PHE A 173 7.81 -0.91 5.14
N THR A 174 8.40 -1.58 4.13
CA THR A 174 9.45 -0.99 3.30
C THR A 174 8.95 -0.74 1.89
N THR A 175 9.44 0.33 1.28
CA THR A 175 9.13 0.70 -0.11
C THR A 175 10.37 1.24 -0.80
N ARG A 176 10.47 1.03 -2.11
CA ARG A 176 11.52 1.63 -2.96
C ARG A 176 11.00 2.79 -3.79
N ALA A 177 9.76 3.22 -3.60
CA ALA A 177 9.20 4.36 -4.30
C ALA A 177 8.32 5.17 -3.36
N GLY A 178 8.10 6.44 -3.71
CA GLY A 178 7.02 7.20 -3.13
C GLY A 178 5.65 6.61 -3.47
N GLY A 179 4.62 7.06 -2.78
CA GLY A 179 3.28 6.55 -2.97
C GLY A 179 2.31 7.04 -1.91
N SER A 180 1.05 6.65 -2.08
CA SER A 180 -0.05 6.97 -1.18
C SER A 180 -0.44 5.72 -0.41
N TYR A 181 -0.61 5.84 0.91
CA TYR A 181 -0.82 4.71 1.80
C TYR A 181 -1.94 4.98 2.80
N ALA A 182 -2.76 3.98 3.09
CA ALA A 182 -3.81 4.06 4.10
C ALA A 182 -3.90 2.77 4.91
N ILE A 183 -4.32 2.89 6.17
CA ILE A 183 -4.64 1.75 7.04
C ILE A 183 -6.10 1.37 6.83
N LEU A 184 -6.33 0.11 6.46
CA LEU A 184 -7.67 -0.49 6.41
C LEU A 184 -7.73 -1.66 7.41
N GLU A 185 -8.88 -1.81 8.06
CA GLU A 185 -9.20 -2.94 8.94
C GLU A 185 -9.82 -4.08 8.12
N ASP A 186 -9.25 -5.27 8.25
CA ASP A 186 -9.68 -6.50 7.63
C ASP A 186 -10.49 -7.39 8.59
N LEU A 187 -11.79 -7.40 8.32
CA LEU A 187 -12.77 -8.24 9.01
C LEU A 187 -13.39 -9.29 8.07
N VAL A 188 -12.86 -9.43 6.86
CA VAL A 188 -13.48 -10.20 5.78
C VAL A 188 -12.81 -11.57 5.72
N ALA A 189 -13.55 -12.62 6.06
CA ALA A 189 -13.02 -13.98 5.98
C ALA A 189 -12.68 -14.41 4.53
N PRO A 190 -11.66 -15.27 4.36
CA PRO A 190 -11.33 -15.82 3.05
C PRO A 190 -12.48 -16.66 2.51
N THR A 191 -12.72 -16.55 1.20
CA THR A 191 -13.77 -17.29 0.50
C THR A 191 -13.23 -18.61 -0.03
N LEU A 192 -13.91 -19.71 0.29
CA LEU A 192 -13.59 -21.06 -0.18
C LEU A 192 -14.64 -21.56 -1.17
N SER A 193 -14.20 -22.21 -2.24
CA SER A 193 -15.10 -22.86 -3.19
C SER A 193 -14.52 -24.18 -3.69
N TYR A 194 -15.36 -25.21 -3.81
CA TYR A 194 -14.92 -26.47 -4.41
C TYR A 194 -14.77 -26.31 -5.92
N SER A 195 -13.63 -26.73 -6.45
CA SER A 195 -13.32 -26.67 -7.88
C SER A 195 -13.59 -28.01 -8.57
N ARG A 196 -12.82 -29.05 -8.22
CA ARG A 196 -12.82 -30.32 -8.99
C ARG A 196 -12.26 -31.51 -8.21
N LYS A 197 -12.47 -32.71 -8.75
CA LYS A 197 -11.66 -33.90 -8.46
C LYS A 197 -10.44 -33.87 -9.36
N SER A 198 -9.26 -34.16 -8.83
CA SER A 198 -8.03 -34.24 -9.62
C SER A 198 -7.14 -35.38 -9.13
N SER A 199 -6.03 -35.58 -9.82
CA SER A 199 -4.85 -36.21 -9.29
C SER A 199 -3.71 -35.20 -9.25
N ASP A 200 -2.87 -35.29 -8.22
CA ASP A 200 -1.59 -34.62 -8.11
C ASP A 200 -0.48 -35.70 -8.13
N TYR A 201 0.66 -35.39 -8.73
CA TYR A 201 1.75 -36.35 -8.90
C TYR A 201 2.32 -36.86 -7.57
N HIS A 202 2.39 -36.01 -6.55
CA HIS A 202 2.94 -36.35 -5.23
C HIS A 202 1.87 -36.83 -4.24
N LEU A 203 0.64 -36.33 -4.37
CA LEU A 203 -0.44 -36.58 -3.40
C LEU A 203 -1.43 -37.67 -3.83
N GLY A 204 -1.39 -38.07 -5.10
CA GLY A 204 -2.36 -38.99 -5.67
C GLY A 204 -3.72 -38.32 -5.89
N LEU A 205 -4.81 -39.02 -5.57
CA LEU A 205 -6.17 -38.51 -5.79
C LEU A 205 -6.49 -37.40 -4.78
N VAL A 206 -7.01 -36.26 -5.26
CA VAL A 206 -7.28 -35.09 -4.42
C VAL A 206 -8.62 -34.43 -4.76
N TYR A 207 -9.18 -33.73 -3.79
CA TYR A 207 -10.20 -32.70 -3.99
C TYR A 207 -9.52 -31.34 -4.03
N VAL A 208 -9.86 -30.54 -5.03
CA VAL A 208 -9.30 -29.20 -5.21
C VAL A 208 -10.32 -28.16 -4.80
N PHE A 209 -9.90 -27.25 -3.92
CA PHE A 209 -10.65 -26.08 -3.53
C PHE A 209 -9.91 -24.84 -3.99
N LYS A 210 -10.65 -23.84 -4.49
CA LYS A 210 -10.15 -22.49 -4.72
C LYS A 210 -10.34 -21.66 -3.47
N VAL A 211 -9.33 -20.87 -3.14
CA VAL A 211 -9.40 -19.88 -2.06
C VAL A 211 -9.17 -18.48 -2.66
N SER A 212 -9.86 -17.49 -2.11
CA SER A 212 -9.68 -16.10 -2.49
C SER A 212 -9.86 -15.23 -1.26
N ASP A 213 -9.00 -14.22 -1.12
CA ASP A 213 -9.06 -13.26 -0.04
C ASP A 213 -9.08 -11.82 -0.57
N LEU A 214 -9.71 -10.92 0.17
CA LEU A 214 -9.81 -9.50 -0.18
C LEU A 214 -8.73 -8.64 0.48
N GLY A 215 -8.32 -8.97 1.71
CA GLY A 215 -7.46 -8.13 2.53
C GLY A 215 -6.03 -8.64 2.60
N GLU A 216 -5.59 -9.03 3.80
CA GLU A 216 -4.17 -9.30 4.11
C GLU A 216 -3.64 -10.62 3.51
N GLY A 217 -4.44 -11.33 2.73
CA GLY A 217 -4.09 -12.58 2.07
C GLY A 217 -4.31 -13.80 2.95
N VAL A 218 -4.23 -14.97 2.33
CA VAL A 218 -4.55 -16.26 2.97
C VAL A 218 -3.33 -16.80 3.73
N ASP A 219 -3.53 -17.21 4.98
CA ASP A 219 -2.58 -18.06 5.72
C ASP A 219 -2.78 -19.52 5.27
N TYR A 220 -2.09 -19.91 4.20
CA TYR A 220 -2.18 -21.26 3.64
C TYR A 220 -1.69 -22.36 4.59
N LEU A 221 -0.89 -22.02 5.61
CA LEU A 221 -0.41 -22.98 6.61
C LEU A 221 -1.48 -23.30 7.66
N SER A 222 -2.46 -22.41 7.84
CA SER A 222 -3.62 -22.67 8.70
C SER A 222 -4.64 -23.64 8.12
N ALA A 223 -4.50 -24.01 6.84
CA ALA A 223 -5.45 -24.88 6.16
C ALA A 223 -5.62 -26.21 6.92
N SER A 224 -6.86 -26.64 7.09
CA SER A 224 -7.16 -27.95 7.69
C SER A 224 -8.45 -28.51 7.13
N ALA A 225 -8.51 -29.84 6.96
CA ALA A 225 -9.69 -30.49 6.43
C ALA A 225 -10.07 -31.75 7.19
N THR A 226 -11.35 -32.08 7.10
CA THR A 226 -11.88 -33.40 7.44
C THR A 226 -12.58 -34.01 6.23
N VAL A 227 -12.41 -35.31 6.04
CA VAL A 227 -13.09 -36.10 5.01
C VAL A 227 -13.82 -37.25 5.71
N ALA A 228 -15.15 -37.32 5.53
CA ALA A 228 -16.03 -38.24 6.24
C ALA A 228 -15.83 -38.20 7.77
N GLY A 229 -15.62 -37.00 8.32
CA GLY A 229 -15.44 -36.78 9.76
C GLY A 229 -14.04 -37.09 10.31
N LYS A 230 -13.11 -37.60 9.50
CA LYS A 230 -11.72 -37.84 9.89
C LYS A 230 -10.80 -36.74 9.38
N LYS A 231 -9.78 -36.37 10.17
CA LYS A 231 -8.75 -35.42 9.72
C LYS A 231 -8.12 -35.93 8.43
N ALA A 232 -8.00 -35.05 7.44
CA ALA A 232 -7.35 -35.34 6.18
C ALA A 232 -6.11 -34.48 6.02
N GLU A 233 -5.13 -35.00 5.30
CA GLU A 233 -3.96 -34.22 4.89
C GLU A 233 -4.37 -33.18 3.85
N VAL A 234 -3.79 -32.00 3.98
CA VAL A 234 -4.02 -30.86 3.12
C VAL A 234 -2.70 -30.31 2.63
N TYR A 235 -2.72 -29.86 1.38
CA TYR A 235 -1.59 -29.23 0.73
C TYR A 235 -2.08 -27.98 0.03
N SER A 236 -1.25 -26.96 0.00
CA SER A 236 -1.62 -25.65 -0.54
C SER A 236 -0.70 -25.29 -1.69
N ASP A 237 -1.26 -24.69 -2.74
CA ASP A 237 -0.54 -24.08 -3.86
C ASP A 237 -0.99 -22.63 -3.97
N PRO A 238 -0.28 -21.71 -3.29
CA PRO A 238 -0.61 -20.29 -3.26
C PRO A 238 -0.65 -19.64 -4.64
N ASP A 239 0.24 -20.08 -5.55
CA ASP A 239 0.37 -19.55 -6.91
C ASP A 239 -0.89 -19.82 -7.74
N LYS A 240 -1.53 -20.97 -7.53
CA LYS A 240 -2.82 -21.30 -8.17
C LYS A 240 -4.04 -20.89 -7.34
N SER A 241 -3.81 -20.38 -6.14
CA SER A 241 -4.83 -20.16 -5.12
C SER A 241 -5.68 -21.41 -4.86
N GLU A 242 -5.01 -22.56 -4.78
CA GLU A 242 -5.63 -23.88 -4.60
C GLU A 242 -5.23 -24.53 -3.27
N ILE A 243 -6.19 -25.23 -2.66
CA ILE A 243 -5.95 -26.15 -1.54
C ILE A 243 -6.39 -27.54 -2.00
N TYR A 244 -5.47 -28.49 -1.90
CA TYR A 244 -5.67 -29.91 -2.18
C TYR A 244 -5.95 -30.66 -0.89
N VAL A 245 -7.04 -31.42 -0.88
CA VAL A 245 -7.39 -32.32 0.23
C VAL A 245 -7.26 -33.75 -0.29
N ILE A 246 -6.46 -34.59 0.36
CA ILE A 246 -6.27 -35.98 -0.07
C ILE A 246 -7.60 -36.73 -0.09
N ARG A 247 -7.87 -37.41 -1.21
CA ARG A 247 -9.11 -38.13 -1.45
C ARG A 247 -8.96 -39.62 -1.10
N PRO A 248 -9.71 -40.12 -0.10
CA PRO A 248 -9.76 -41.56 0.17
C PRO A 248 -10.51 -42.33 -0.94
N LYS A 249 -10.26 -43.64 -1.01
CA LYS A 249 -11.00 -44.55 -1.88
C LYS A 249 -12.46 -44.67 -1.42
N GLY A 250 -13.38 -44.82 -2.37
CA GLY A 250 -14.82 -44.87 -2.12
C GLY A 250 -15.58 -43.81 -2.92
N SER A 251 -16.91 -43.85 -2.84
CA SER A 251 -17.79 -42.88 -3.50
C SER A 251 -18.50 -42.02 -2.45
N SER A 252 -18.68 -40.73 -2.78
CA SER A 252 -19.32 -39.71 -1.95
C SER A 252 -18.70 -39.48 -0.57
N HIS A 253 -17.93 -38.38 -0.43
CA HIS A 253 -17.37 -37.97 0.86
C HIS A 253 -17.87 -36.58 1.26
N LYS A 254 -18.29 -36.40 2.52
CA LYS A 254 -18.46 -35.06 3.11
C LYS A 254 -17.09 -34.52 3.45
N VAL A 255 -16.71 -33.41 2.82
CA VAL A 255 -15.45 -32.72 3.04
C VAL A 255 -15.73 -31.39 3.70
N THR A 256 -15.06 -31.13 4.82
CA THR A 256 -15.05 -29.82 5.46
C THR A 256 -13.64 -29.27 5.39
N LEU A 257 -13.46 -28.08 4.81
CA LEU A 257 -12.18 -27.38 4.71
C LEU A 257 -12.30 -26.06 5.47
N GLN A 258 -11.27 -25.73 6.24
CA GLN A 258 -11.12 -24.46 6.96
C GLN A 258 -9.76 -23.84 6.62
N VAL A 259 -9.72 -22.51 6.56
CA VAL A 259 -8.49 -21.73 6.38
C VAL A 259 -8.67 -20.36 7.04
N ARG A 260 -7.57 -19.73 7.44
CA ARG A 260 -7.53 -18.35 7.92
C ARG A 260 -6.86 -17.43 6.92
N ASP A 261 -7.17 -16.15 7.01
CA ASP A 261 -6.31 -15.10 6.47
C ASP A 261 -5.25 -14.67 7.50
N ASN A 262 -4.33 -13.80 7.08
CA ASN A 262 -3.30 -13.25 7.96
C ASN A 262 -3.87 -12.33 9.06
N ALA A 263 -5.06 -11.76 8.83
CA ALA A 263 -5.84 -10.99 9.80
C ALA A 263 -6.55 -11.85 10.88
N GLY A 264 -6.49 -13.18 10.74
CA GLY A 264 -7.05 -14.15 11.67
C GLY A 264 -8.55 -14.44 11.49
N ASN A 265 -9.18 -13.99 10.41
CA ASN A 265 -10.56 -14.33 10.08
C ASN A 265 -10.64 -15.77 9.52
N ASN A 266 -11.67 -16.52 9.92
CA ASN A 266 -11.82 -17.94 9.54
C ASN A 266 -12.80 -18.12 8.38
N GLY A 267 -12.34 -18.72 7.28
CA GLY A 267 -13.15 -19.23 6.19
C GLY A 267 -13.41 -20.73 6.35
N SER A 268 -14.62 -21.19 6.00
CA SER A 268 -14.98 -22.61 6.06
C SER A 268 -15.95 -22.99 4.94
N ILE A 269 -15.78 -24.18 4.37
CA ILE A 269 -16.73 -24.78 3.44
C ILE A 269 -16.97 -26.24 3.82
N SER A 270 -18.23 -26.68 3.77
CA SER A 270 -18.63 -28.08 3.93
C SER A 270 -19.39 -28.54 2.69
N ARG A 271 -18.89 -29.58 2.01
CA ARG A 271 -19.51 -30.10 0.78
C ARG A 271 -19.46 -31.62 0.72
N THR A 272 -20.58 -32.23 0.34
CA THR A 272 -20.62 -33.64 -0.06
C THR A 272 -20.23 -33.75 -1.52
N ILE A 273 -19.12 -34.43 -1.81
CA ILE A 273 -18.57 -34.60 -3.15
C ILE A 273 -18.80 -36.04 -3.60
N LYS A 274 -19.75 -36.25 -4.53
CA LYS A 274 -20.07 -37.54 -5.15
C LYS A 274 -18.95 -37.99 -6.04
#